data_AF-A0A1Y1LTH2-F1
#
_entry.id   AF-A0A1Y1LTH2-F1
#
_cell.length_a   1.000
_cell.length_b   1.000
_cell.length_c   1.000
_cell.angle_alpha   90.00
_cell.angle_beta   90.00
_cell.angle_gamma   90.00
#
_symmetry.space_group_name_H-M   'P 1'
#
loop_
_entity.id
_entity.type
_entity.pdbx_description
1 polymer ?
#
loop_
_entity_poly.entity_id
_entity_poly.type
_entity_poly.pdbx_seq_one_letter_code
_entity_poly.pdbx_strand_id
1 'polypeptide(L)'
;MEIQESKTSNNSFAYLDIKIGLEKSGRVIIELFDDIVPRTVKNFKSLCLGSEDPVLCKPLCYQGTQFHRVVPQFMVQGGDVTKNDGTGGRSIYGKQFDDENFELTVNVLFVNLLHSGKL
;
A
#
# COMPACT_ATOMS: atom_id res chain seq x y z
N MET A 1 -12.85 14.62 -36.22
CA MET A 1 -11.49 14.80 -35.66
C MET A 1 -11.67 14.81 -34.16
N GLU A 2 -11.58 13.63 -33.53
CA GLU A 2 -11.66 13.53 -32.07
C GLU A 2 -10.26 13.79 -31.53
N ILE A 3 -10.12 14.87 -30.76
CA ILE A 3 -8.95 15.12 -29.94
C ILE A 3 -9.12 14.21 -28.72
N GLN A 4 -8.37 13.11 -28.66
CA GLN A 4 -8.18 12.41 -27.39
C GLN A 4 -7.25 13.26 -26.53
N GLU A 5 -7.79 13.88 -25.49
CA GLU A 5 -6.97 14.50 -24.46
C GLU A 5 -6.09 13.42 -23.82
N SER A 6 -4.76 13.52 -24.01
CA SER A 6 -3.83 12.71 -23.25
C SER A 6 -3.89 13.17 -21.80
N LYS A 7 -4.51 12.39 -20.92
CA LYS A 7 -4.48 12.61 -19.47
C LYS A 7 -3.02 12.53 -19.03
N THR A 8 -2.37 13.67 -18.83
CA THR A 8 -0.99 13.74 -18.32
C THR A 8 -1.03 13.29 -16.86
N SER A 9 -0.89 11.98 -16.61
CA SER A 9 -1.01 11.42 -15.26
C SER A 9 0.15 11.91 -14.40
N ASN A 10 -0.14 12.80 -13.47
CA ASN A 10 0.83 13.35 -12.52
C ASN A 10 0.99 12.38 -11.33
N ASN A 11 1.18 11.10 -11.65
CA ASN A 11 1.24 10.02 -10.68
C ASN A 11 2.46 10.20 -9.80
N SER A 12 2.26 10.03 -8.50
CA SER A 12 3.35 10.03 -7.55
C SER A 12 4.00 8.65 -7.45
N PHE A 13 5.20 8.63 -6.87
CA PHE A 13 5.95 7.41 -6.63
C PHE A 13 6.27 7.28 -5.15
N ALA A 14 6.18 6.06 -4.65
CA ALA A 14 6.73 5.66 -3.36
C ALA A 14 7.81 4.60 -3.55
N TYR A 15 8.65 4.41 -2.54
CA TYR A 15 9.61 3.32 -2.56
C TYR A 15 9.67 2.61 -1.22
N LEU A 16 10.02 1.32 -1.27
CA LEU A 16 10.26 0.47 -0.11
C LEU A 16 11.65 -0.13 -0.24
N ASP A 17 12.52 0.17 0.73
CA ASP A 17 13.82 -0.49 0.86
C ASP A 17 13.63 -1.82 1.58
N ILE A 18 13.92 -2.92 0.87
CA ILE A 18 13.67 -4.27 1.36
C ILE A 18 14.93 -4.86 1.97
N LYS A 19 14.76 -5.52 3.12
CA LYS A 19 15.79 -6.35 3.74
C LYS A 19 15.31 -7.79 3.81
N ILE A 20 16.22 -8.73 3.56
CA ILE A 20 16.02 -10.16 3.81
C ILE A 20 17.00 -10.55 4.90
N GLY A 21 16.48 -10.95 6.08
CA GLY A 21 17.29 -11.09 7.27
C GLY A 21 17.94 -9.76 7.67
N LEU A 22 19.27 -9.73 7.72
CA LEU A 22 20.05 -8.51 8.05
C LEU A 22 20.57 -7.78 6.80
N GLU A 23 20.40 -8.35 5.62
CA GLU A 23 20.97 -7.83 4.37
C GLU A 23 19.98 -6.93 3.64
N LYS A 24 20.49 -5.87 2.99
CA LYS A 24 19.70 -5.01 2.10
C LYS A 24 19.57 -5.72 0.75
N SER A 25 18.35 -6.03 0.34
CA SER A 25 18.07 -6.85 -0.85
C SER A 25 17.58 -6.04 -2.06
N GLY A 26 17.32 -4.75 -1.88
CA GLY A 26 17.00 -3.85 -2.99
C GLY A 26 15.91 -2.84 -2.63
N ARG A 27 15.50 -2.07 -3.64
CA ARG A 27 14.44 -1.06 -3.55
C ARG A 27 13.33 -1.41 -4.52
N VAL A 28 12.10 -1.44 -4.01
CA VAL A 28 10.88 -1.52 -4.83
C VAL A 28 10.37 -0.10 -5.02
N ILE A 29 10.13 0.31 -6.26
CA ILE A 29 9.50 1.59 -6.61
C ILE A 29 8.07 1.29 -7.03
N ILE A 30 7.12 2.04 -6.50
CA ILE A 30 5.69 1.83 -6.66
C ILE A 30 5.11 3.12 -7.23
N GLU A 31 4.53 3.04 -8.42
CA GLU A 31 3.70 4.10 -8.98
C GLU A 31 2.33 4.10 -8.31
N LEU A 32 1.81 5.28 -7.98
CA LEU A 32 0.55 5.47 -7.30
C LEU A 32 -0.41 6.23 -8.21
N PHE A 33 -1.60 5.65 -8.42
CA PHE A 33 -2.64 6.21 -9.29
C PHE A 33 -3.46 7.26 -8.52
N ASP A 34 -2.85 8.40 -8.22
CA ASP A 34 -3.47 9.49 -7.46
C ASP A 34 -4.81 9.94 -8.06
N ASP A 35 -4.93 9.95 -9.38
CA ASP A 35 -6.13 10.40 -10.11
C ASP A 35 -7.27 9.38 -10.11
N ILE A 36 -7.00 8.12 -9.76
CA ILE A 36 -7.98 7.01 -9.81
C ILE A 36 -8.43 6.65 -8.39
N VAL A 37 -7.49 6.51 -7.46
CA VAL A 37 -7.77 6.09 -6.08
C VAL A 37 -7.10 7.03 -5.06
N PRO A 38 -7.46 8.33 -5.03
CA PRO A 38 -6.80 9.34 -4.21
C PRO A 38 -6.82 9.04 -2.70
N ARG A 39 -7.91 8.46 -2.17
CA ARG A 39 -8.03 8.11 -0.75
C ARG A 39 -7.10 6.95 -0.40
N THR A 40 -7.05 5.94 -1.25
CA THR A 40 -6.17 4.77 -1.09
C THR A 40 -4.70 5.18 -1.18
N VAL A 41 -4.35 6.01 -2.15
CA VAL A 41 -3.00 6.55 -2.33
C VAL A 41 -2.59 7.42 -1.15
N LYS A 42 -3.48 8.29 -0.66
CA LYS A 42 -3.22 9.11 0.53
C LYS A 42 -2.93 8.24 1.76
N ASN A 43 -3.72 7.19 2.00
CA ASN A 43 -3.45 6.23 3.06
C ASN A 43 -2.07 5.58 2.90
N PHE A 44 -1.77 5.04 1.72
CA PHE A 44 -0.49 4.37 1.47
C PHE A 44 0.72 5.30 1.70
N LYS A 45 0.67 6.53 1.15
CA LYS A 45 1.72 7.54 1.35
C LYS A 45 1.92 7.89 2.81
N SER A 46 0.84 8.12 3.55
CA SER A 46 0.94 8.45 4.98
C SER A 46 1.59 7.31 5.78
N LEU A 47 1.29 6.06 5.45
CA LEU A 47 1.94 4.89 6.07
C LEU A 47 3.41 4.74 5.65
N CYS A 48 3.78 5.14 4.43
CA CYS A 48 5.19 5.22 4.01
C CYS A 48 5.97 6.28 4.80
N LEU A 49 5.38 7.45 5.04
CA LEU A 49 6.03 8.57 5.73
C LEU A 49 6.03 8.43 7.25
N GLY A 50 5.11 7.63 7.80
CA GLY A 50 4.88 7.48 9.23
C GLY A 50 4.05 8.62 9.78
N SER A 51 2.73 8.44 9.74
CA SER A 51 1.78 9.34 10.40
C SER A 51 1.65 9.03 11.89
N GLU A 52 1.27 10.02 12.69
CA GLU A 52 0.87 9.79 14.08
C GLU A 52 -0.38 8.91 14.13
N ASP A 53 -0.36 7.86 14.96
CA ASP A 53 -1.57 7.12 15.27
C ASP A 53 -2.29 7.84 16.43
N PRO A 54 -3.55 8.28 16.26
CA PRO A 54 -4.29 8.96 17.32
C PRO A 54 -4.71 8.01 18.46
N VAL A 55 -4.60 6.70 18.27
CA VAL A 55 -5.02 5.65 19.23
C VAL A 55 -3.82 4.90 19.79
N LEU A 56 -2.83 4.61 18.96
CA LEU A 56 -1.59 3.97 19.40
C LEU A 56 -0.56 5.06 19.69
N CYS A 57 0.07 5.07 20.87
CA CYS A 57 1.19 5.98 21.15
C CYS A 57 2.48 5.60 20.37
N LYS A 58 2.34 5.20 19.10
CA LYS A 58 3.38 4.75 18.19
C LYS A 58 3.09 5.27 16.78
N PRO A 59 4.12 5.53 15.95
CA PRO A 59 3.92 5.90 14.56
C PRO A 59 3.19 4.79 13.79
N LEU A 60 2.22 5.17 12.97
CA LEU A 60 1.57 4.28 12.03
C LEU A 60 2.39 4.29 10.74
N CYS A 61 3.31 3.32 10.60
CA CYS A 61 4.25 3.30 9.47
C CYS A 61 4.59 1.89 8.98
N TYR A 62 4.95 1.78 7.69
CA TYR A 62 5.45 0.53 7.10
C TYR A 62 6.90 0.22 7.49
N GLN A 63 7.67 1.21 7.94
CA GLN A 63 9.07 1.00 8.30
C GLN A 63 9.18 0.00 9.45
N GLY A 64 9.94 -1.08 9.23
CA GLY A 64 10.11 -2.16 10.21
C GLY A 64 9.01 -3.23 10.18
N THR A 65 7.98 -3.06 9.34
CA THR A 65 7.04 -4.15 9.06
C THR A 65 7.67 -5.22 8.16
N GLN A 66 7.13 -6.43 8.26
CA GLN A 66 7.58 -7.61 7.53
C GLN A 66 6.56 -8.01 6.47
N PHE A 67 7.04 -8.66 5.42
CA PHE A 67 6.19 -9.45 4.54
C PHE A 67 5.87 -10.77 5.26
N HIS A 68 4.76 -10.80 6.00
CA HIS A 68 4.36 -11.94 6.82
C HIS A 68 3.84 -13.13 5.99
N ARG A 69 3.55 -12.93 4.70
CA ARG A 69 3.12 -14.01 3.80
C ARG A 69 3.78 -13.88 2.43
N VAL A 70 4.48 -14.92 2.02
CA VAL A 70 5.14 -15.03 0.71
C VAL A 70 4.68 -16.32 0.04
N VAL A 71 4.00 -16.20 -1.08
CA VAL A 71 3.54 -17.33 -1.90
C VAL A 71 4.29 -17.27 -3.23
N PRO A 72 5.27 -18.18 -3.47
CA PRO A 72 6.03 -18.20 -4.70
C PRO A 72 5.12 -18.23 -5.94
N GLN A 73 5.49 -17.47 -6.97
CA GLN A 73 4.74 -17.36 -8.23
C GLN A 73 3.32 -16.78 -8.11
N PHE A 74 2.98 -16.20 -6.95
CA PHE A 74 1.68 -15.57 -6.75
C PHE A 74 1.81 -14.16 -6.18
N MET A 75 2.16 -14.02 -4.90
CA MET A 75 2.25 -12.70 -4.26
C MET A 75 3.12 -12.68 -3.00
N VAL A 76 3.55 -11.48 -2.64
CA VAL A 76 4.06 -11.12 -1.32
C VAL A 76 3.04 -10.20 -0.64
N GLN A 77 2.80 -10.43 0.64
CA GLN A 77 1.84 -9.67 1.44
C GLN A 77 2.53 -9.18 2.72
N GLY A 78 2.33 -7.88 3.00
CA GLY A 78 2.87 -7.17 4.15
C GLY A 78 1.90 -6.07 4.59
N GLY A 79 2.42 -5.02 5.24
CA GLY A 79 1.62 -3.85 5.61
C GLY A 79 0.83 -3.97 6.91
N ASP A 80 1.03 -5.03 7.70
CA ASP A 80 0.51 -5.08 9.08
C ASP A 80 1.38 -4.22 10.00
N VAL A 81 1.03 -2.94 10.08
CA VAL A 81 1.69 -1.91 10.89
C VAL A 81 1.42 -2.03 12.39
N THR A 82 0.61 -3.00 12.84
CA THR A 82 0.18 -3.10 14.25
C THR A 82 0.70 -4.33 14.97
N LYS A 83 0.63 -5.51 14.33
CA LYS A 83 0.98 -6.80 14.93
C LYS A 83 2.07 -7.54 14.16
N ASN A 84 2.28 -7.16 12.90
CA ASN A 84 3.30 -7.75 12.03
C ASN A 84 3.11 -9.26 11.75
N ASP A 85 1.88 -9.78 11.91
CA ASP A 85 1.54 -11.20 11.72
C ASP A 85 0.42 -11.42 10.69
N GLY A 86 -0.16 -10.34 10.17
CA GLY A 86 -1.24 -10.37 9.17
C GLY A 86 -2.64 -10.38 9.77
N THR A 87 -2.79 -10.42 11.10
CA THR A 87 -4.08 -10.30 11.79
C THR A 87 -4.41 -8.87 12.21
N GLY A 88 -3.45 -7.96 12.03
CA GLY A 88 -3.56 -6.55 12.33
C GLY A 88 -3.79 -5.69 11.10
N GLY A 89 -3.33 -4.45 11.19
CA GLY A 89 -3.48 -3.43 10.16
C GLY A 89 -4.45 -2.35 10.61
N ARG A 90 -4.11 -1.11 10.25
CA ARG A 90 -4.94 0.06 10.47
C ARG A 90 -4.62 1.08 9.38
N SER A 91 -5.64 1.82 8.96
CA SER A 91 -5.48 2.95 8.03
C SER A 91 -5.38 4.26 8.80
N ILE A 92 -4.97 5.32 8.13
CA ILE A 92 -5.04 6.69 8.69
C ILE A 92 -6.48 7.15 8.99
N TYR A 93 -7.47 6.42 8.46
CA TYR A 93 -8.89 6.69 8.66
C TYR A 93 -9.51 5.86 9.79
N GLY A 94 -8.76 4.96 10.42
CA GLY A 94 -9.25 4.01 11.42
C GLY A 94 -9.02 2.56 11.04
N LYS A 95 -9.78 1.63 11.66
CA LYS A 95 -9.56 0.18 11.51
C LYS A 95 -9.72 -0.31 10.06
N GLN A 96 -10.70 0.22 9.35
CA GLN A 96 -11.03 -0.10 7.96
C GLN A 96 -11.59 1.15 7.28
N PHE A 97 -11.55 1.18 5.95
CA PHE A 97 -12.25 2.16 5.14
C PHE A 97 -12.83 1.47 3.90
N ASP A 98 -13.88 2.06 3.32
CA ASP A 98 -14.61 1.49 2.20
C ASP A 98 -13.77 1.42 0.92
N ASP A 99 -14.04 0.42 0.08
CA ASP A 99 -13.43 0.29 -1.24
C ASP A 99 -13.73 1.54 -2.08
N GLU A 100 -12.67 2.16 -2.62
CA GLU A 100 -12.80 3.44 -3.32
C GLU A 100 -13.39 3.27 -4.73
N ASN A 101 -12.87 2.31 -5.49
CA ASN A 101 -13.42 1.82 -6.75
C ASN A 101 -12.70 0.52 -7.19
N PHE A 102 -13.15 -0.05 -8.31
CA PHE A 102 -12.60 -1.27 -8.92
C PHE A 102 -12.13 -1.04 -10.36
N GLU A 103 -11.76 0.20 -10.72
CA GLU A 103 -11.38 0.54 -12.10
C GLU A 103 -10.05 -0.11 -12.50
N LEU A 104 -9.15 -0.33 -11.54
CA LEU A 104 -7.86 -0.96 -11.76
C LEU A 104 -7.99 -2.49 -11.68
N THR A 105 -7.65 -3.17 -12.77
CA THR A 105 -7.56 -4.63 -12.80
C THR A 105 -6.16 -5.08 -12.37
N VAL A 106 -6.08 -6.10 -11.51
CA VAL A 106 -4.80 -6.65 -11.05
C VAL A 106 -4.13 -7.43 -12.19
N ASN A 107 -3.23 -6.77 -12.92
CA ASN A 107 -2.36 -7.42 -13.90
C ASN A 107 -0.90 -7.30 -13.45
N VAL A 108 -0.30 -8.39 -12.97
CA VAL A 108 1.13 -8.54 -12.62
C VAL A 108 1.78 -7.33 -11.94
N LEU A 109 2.01 -7.44 -10.62
CA LEU A 109 2.73 -6.47 -9.77
C LEU A 109 1.94 -5.18 -9.43
N PHE A 110 0.73 -5.31 -8.89
CA PHE A 110 -0.01 -4.22 -8.24
C PHE A 110 0.05 -4.32 -6.70
N VAL A 111 0.24 -3.20 -6.02
CA VAL A 111 0.05 -3.09 -4.56
C VAL A 111 -1.44 -2.89 -4.29
N ASN A 112 -2.10 -3.93 -3.80
CA ASN A 112 -3.51 -3.88 -3.40
C ASN A 112 -3.63 -3.74 -1.88
N LEU A 113 -4.64 -2.98 -1.44
CA LEU A 113 -5.03 -3.00 -0.03
C LEU A 113 -5.92 -4.22 0.22
N LEU A 114 -5.46 -5.16 1.04
CA LEU A 114 -6.21 -6.36 1.35
C LEU A 114 -7.21 -6.10 2.48
N HIS A 115 -8.44 -6.55 2.30
CA HIS A 115 -9.49 -6.55 3.32
C HIS A 115 -10.04 -7.98 3.50
N SER A 116 -10.60 -8.27 4.69
CA SER A 116 -11.17 -9.59 5.03
C SER A 116 -12.64 -9.74 4.59
N GLY A 117 -13.07 -8.99 3.58
CA GLY A 117 -14.46 -8.99 3.08
C GLY A 117 -14.67 -10.05 1.99
N LYS A 118 -15.82 -10.74 2.03
CA LYS A 118 -16.26 -11.60 0.92
C LYS A 118 -16.63 -10.73 -0.28
N LEU A 119 -16.15 -11.11 -1.46
CA LEU A 119 -16.64 -10.68 -2.77
C LEU A 119 -18.16 -10.87 -2.88
#